data_AF-A0A449A392-F1
#
_entry.id   AF-A0A449A392-F1
#
_cell.length_a   1.000
_cell.length_b   1.000
_cell.length_c   1.000
_cell.angle_alpha   90.00
_cell.angle_beta   90.00
_cell.angle_gamma   90.00
#
_symmetry.space_group_name_H-M   'P 1'
#
loop_
_entity.id
_entity.type
_entity.pdbx_description
1 polymer ?
#
loop_
_entity_poly.entity_id
_entity_poly.type
_entity_poly.pdbx_seq_one_letter_code
_entity_poly.pdbx_strand_id
1 'polypeptide(L)'
;MLVQGQKKETWLVHDVQNKFFKWIDSNKVINRQDLVELQNAKELFEVIKLESYEEEIEEDTTNFGAVDLVKFLDYKLENFIKSKIVIQKYESLAKEINTDFFKNITSQITVSRNKVYTEDVSSINGALVTVNAMIKKNKEEFFNRIAKSIKTVVSATNPRDKVNFSKEEIKQIYECCQKISINKDLNPQWLLYVTNALMTVQSKNVAIFRQIAYSDCTWMESRSLVYLDKLFNRIFNNNLANIEFEVEKRAKVFKNGLDRNIIGFIDAIDDKNKIVYEFKFVNDVQNDHFKQLAVYKYLLLKTDYEKYKDYKFVLYNIKNNFAYELLTSEEDIDLIVDLMLENKIKENRSDEINDAAFIEKANSTESIDLLLNDLNKNISMINMHLKNLQTESLVFLGNEEFEQKTNESISLEETDKKQYVIFDFETWSRQTPVQIGILVTDGKQVLKHESHYINSDGGQINPAAKKAANVEYLKVYLADPFPKVWEKIKHYFNGDYICIAHNASYDVDVLKKVFERYEIIGDPFLYVDSLAYAKHHLKLTSYKQEVLARHFGIQYNAHNANDDVACLFQILQKLDFFKNTQKHIIKQFNQKSK
;
A
#
# COMPACT_ATOMS: atom_id res chain seq x y z
N MET A 1 -19.30 -12.57 -40.66
CA MET A 1 -20.07 -12.92 -41.88
C MET A 1 -19.28 -12.44 -43.08
N LEU A 2 -18.90 -13.37 -43.95
CA LEU A 2 -18.17 -13.07 -45.19
C LEU A 2 -19.17 -12.58 -46.24
N VAL A 3 -18.97 -11.37 -46.74
CA VAL A 3 -19.64 -10.89 -47.95
C VAL A 3 -18.69 -11.17 -49.12
N GLN A 4 -19.15 -11.99 -50.07
CA GLN A 4 -18.48 -12.23 -51.36
C GLN A 4 -18.52 -10.93 -52.18
N GLY A 5 -17.38 -10.52 -52.75
CA GLY A 5 -17.40 -9.52 -53.82
C GLY A 5 -16.16 -8.64 -54.03
N GLN A 6 -15.22 -8.55 -53.09
CA GLN A 6 -14.02 -7.72 -53.31
C GLN A 6 -12.86 -8.57 -53.86
N LYS A 7 -12.34 -8.18 -55.03
CA LYS A 7 -11.02 -8.60 -55.52
C LYS A 7 -10.02 -8.34 -54.39
N LYS A 8 -9.43 -9.40 -53.84
CA LYS A 8 -8.30 -9.28 -52.92
C LYS A 8 -7.07 -8.94 -53.75
N GLU A 9 -6.77 -7.65 -53.89
CA GLU A 9 -5.43 -7.24 -54.29
C GLU A 9 -4.48 -7.59 -53.14
N THR A 10 -3.49 -8.41 -53.46
CA THR A 10 -2.47 -8.83 -52.49
C THR A 10 -1.26 -7.94 -52.70
N TRP A 11 -1.09 -6.97 -51.80
CA TRP A 11 0.01 -6.02 -51.85
C TRP A 11 1.26 -6.64 -51.21
N LEU A 12 2.39 -6.60 -51.92
CA LEU A 12 3.69 -7.02 -51.43
C LEU A 12 4.52 -5.80 -51.05
N VAL A 13 4.84 -5.68 -49.76
CA VAL A 13 5.67 -4.58 -49.23
C VAL A 13 7.09 -5.09 -49.03
N HIS A 14 8.07 -4.36 -49.58
CA HIS A 14 9.52 -4.59 -49.44
C HIS A 14 10.12 -3.76 -48.31
N ASP A 15 11.29 -4.17 -47.80
CA ASP A 15 12.08 -3.33 -46.89
C ASP A 15 12.79 -2.18 -47.65
N VAL A 16 13.38 -1.24 -46.91
CA VAL A 16 14.04 -0.03 -47.45
C VAL A 16 15.25 -0.35 -48.36
N GLN A 17 15.67 -1.62 -48.45
CA GLN A 17 16.76 -2.10 -49.30
C GLN A 17 16.27 -2.94 -50.49
N ASN A 18 14.96 -2.89 -50.81
CA ASN A 18 14.32 -3.66 -51.88
C ASN A 18 14.46 -5.19 -51.74
N LYS A 19 14.53 -5.71 -50.51
CA LYS A 19 14.52 -7.15 -50.25
C LYS A 19 13.14 -7.60 -49.79
N PHE A 20 12.69 -8.75 -50.30
CA PHE A 20 11.50 -9.41 -49.76
C PHE A 20 11.76 -9.83 -48.31
N PHE A 21 10.75 -9.67 -47.45
CA PHE A 21 10.82 -10.19 -46.08
C PHE A 21 11.12 -11.70 -46.11
N LYS A 22 11.95 -12.18 -45.16
CA LYS A 22 12.47 -13.57 -45.15
C LYS A 22 11.40 -14.68 -45.17
N TRP A 23 10.15 -14.36 -44.84
CA TRP A 23 9.01 -15.28 -44.84
C TRP A 23 8.22 -15.29 -46.15
N ILE A 24 8.60 -14.47 -47.13
CA ILE A 24 8.02 -14.40 -48.47
C ILE A 24 8.93 -15.15 -49.45
N ASP A 25 8.39 -16.17 -50.11
CA ASP A 25 9.07 -16.91 -51.17
C ASP A 25 8.88 -16.20 -52.52
N SER A 26 9.91 -15.49 -52.96
CA SER A 26 9.88 -14.67 -54.19
C SER A 26 9.64 -15.48 -55.46
N ASN A 27 9.86 -16.80 -55.44
CA ASN A 27 9.61 -17.68 -56.59
C ASN A 27 8.13 -18.05 -56.76
N LYS A 28 7.28 -17.77 -55.75
CA LYS A 28 5.83 -18.02 -55.80
C LYS A 28 5.01 -16.81 -56.24
N VAL A 29 5.66 -15.70 -56.61
CA VAL A 29 5.01 -14.50 -57.14
C VAL A 29 4.86 -14.64 -58.66
N ILE A 30 3.68 -15.07 -59.09
CA ILE A 30 3.43 -15.57 -60.46
C ILE A 30 3.18 -14.42 -61.47
N ASN A 31 2.85 -13.20 -61.00
CA ASN A 31 2.54 -12.07 -61.86
C ASN A 31 3.30 -10.81 -61.43
N ARG A 32 4.39 -10.49 -62.15
CA ARG A 32 5.23 -9.30 -61.86
C ARG A 32 4.68 -7.99 -62.44
N GLN A 33 3.61 -8.03 -63.22
CA GLN A 33 3.02 -6.84 -63.85
C GLN A 33 2.11 -6.04 -62.90
N ASP A 34 1.71 -6.61 -61.76
CA ASP A 34 0.91 -5.96 -60.72
C ASP A 34 1.77 -5.43 -59.56
N LEU A 35 3.10 -5.41 -59.72
CA LEU A 35 4.04 -4.89 -58.72
C LEU A 35 4.18 -3.38 -58.90
N VAL A 36 3.66 -2.62 -57.93
CA VAL A 36 3.90 -1.19 -57.81
C VAL A 36 5.21 -0.99 -57.05
N GLU A 37 6.23 -0.49 -57.74
CA GLU A 37 7.49 -0.08 -57.13
C GLU A 37 7.31 1.31 -56.49
N LEU A 38 7.41 1.38 -55.17
CA LEU A 38 7.31 2.63 -54.42
C LEU A 38 8.73 3.05 -54.02
N GLN A 39 9.25 4.13 -54.60
CA GLN A 39 10.63 4.54 -54.41
C GLN A 39 10.87 5.20 -53.05
N ASN A 40 9.81 5.63 -52.36
CA ASN A 40 9.85 6.15 -51.00
C ASN A 40 8.48 6.07 -50.33
N ALA A 41 8.46 6.26 -49.00
CA ALA A 41 7.23 6.25 -48.21
C ALA A 41 6.22 7.34 -48.65
N LYS A 42 6.68 8.42 -49.30
CA LYS A 42 5.85 9.55 -49.71
C LYS A 42 4.91 9.18 -50.87
N GLU A 43 5.40 8.39 -51.83
CA GLU A 43 4.60 7.85 -52.94
C GLU A 43 3.51 6.89 -52.45
N LEU A 44 3.77 6.10 -51.40
CA LEU A 44 2.76 5.23 -50.77
C LEU A 44 1.58 6.04 -50.25
N PHE A 45 1.85 7.17 -49.58
CA PHE A 45 0.80 8.03 -49.01
C PHE A 45 0.04 8.83 -50.08
N GLU A 46 0.64 9.11 -51.25
CA GLU A 46 -0.06 9.76 -52.36
C GLU A 46 -1.00 8.80 -53.10
N VAL A 47 -0.59 7.54 -53.30
CA VAL A 47 -1.45 6.51 -53.90
C VAL A 47 -2.66 6.20 -53.00
N ILE A 48 -2.45 6.13 -51.68
CA ILE A 48 -3.55 5.91 -50.71
C ILE A 48 -4.54 7.09 -50.66
N LYS A 49 -4.11 8.31 -51.00
CA LYS A 49 -4.96 9.51 -51.00
C LYS A 49 -5.88 9.65 -52.23
N LEU A 50 -5.63 8.93 -53.32
CA LEU A 50 -6.34 9.11 -54.60
C LEU A 50 -7.64 8.28 -54.72
N GLU A 51 -7.82 7.24 -53.90
CA GLU A 51 -9.10 6.51 -53.81
C GLU A 51 -9.92 7.06 -52.64
N SER A 52 -10.66 8.13 -52.95
CA SER A 52 -11.60 8.84 -52.10
C SER A 52 -12.34 7.99 -51.06
N TYR A 53 -11.92 8.12 -49.81
CA TYR A 53 -12.85 8.45 -48.73
C TYR A 53 -12.60 9.93 -48.45
N GLU A 54 -13.60 10.79 -48.69
CA GLU A 54 -13.64 12.09 -48.01
C GLU A 54 -13.78 11.75 -46.52
N GLU A 55 -12.64 11.65 -45.82
CA GLU A 55 -12.62 11.80 -44.38
C GLU A 55 -13.21 13.19 -44.12
N GLU A 56 -14.45 13.22 -43.60
CA GLU A 56 -14.81 14.25 -42.64
C GLU A 56 -13.57 14.42 -41.76
N ILE A 57 -13.00 15.63 -41.76
CA ILE A 57 -11.91 15.97 -40.87
C ILE A 57 -12.51 15.91 -39.46
N GLU A 58 -12.59 14.71 -38.89
CA GLU A 58 -12.69 14.50 -37.46
C GLU A 58 -11.47 15.23 -36.89
N GLU A 59 -11.73 16.22 -36.02
CA GLU A 59 -10.69 16.89 -35.25
C GLU A 59 -9.73 15.82 -34.69
N ASP A 60 -8.51 15.74 -35.24
CA ASP A 60 -7.48 14.75 -34.84
C ASP A 60 -6.97 15.10 -33.43
N THR A 61 -7.83 14.83 -32.46
CA THR A 61 -7.64 15.08 -31.04
C THR A 61 -6.83 13.94 -30.46
N THR A 62 -5.51 14.08 -30.47
CA THR A 62 -4.63 13.12 -29.82
C THR A 62 -4.80 13.22 -28.30
N ASN A 63 -5.20 12.11 -27.68
CA ASN A 63 -5.34 11.98 -26.22
C ASN A 63 -4.02 11.46 -25.60
N PHE A 64 -3.52 12.14 -24.59
CA PHE A 64 -2.37 11.75 -23.79
C PHE A 64 -2.82 11.44 -22.35
N GLY A 65 -2.65 10.19 -21.92
CA GLY A 65 -2.87 9.80 -20.54
C GLY A 65 -1.77 10.36 -19.63
N ALA A 66 -2.12 10.79 -18.42
CA ALA A 66 -1.15 11.28 -17.43
C ALA A 66 -0.03 10.25 -17.14
N VAL A 67 -0.37 8.96 -17.08
CA VAL A 67 0.59 7.86 -16.90
C VAL A 67 1.50 7.68 -18.12
N ASP A 68 0.99 7.96 -19.31
CA ASP A 68 1.77 7.82 -20.54
C ASP A 68 2.73 9.00 -20.73
N LEU A 69 2.32 10.21 -20.31
CA LEU A 69 3.15 11.41 -20.36
C LEU A 69 4.44 11.28 -19.54
N VAL A 70 4.41 10.57 -18.42
CA VAL A 70 5.57 10.45 -17.52
C VAL A 70 6.58 9.39 -17.94
N LYS A 71 6.19 8.44 -18.80
CA LYS A 71 7.03 7.31 -19.23
C LYS A 71 7.95 7.69 -20.38
N PHE A 72 9.10 7.04 -20.48
CA PHE A 72 10.05 7.17 -21.59
C PHE A 72 10.44 8.63 -21.88
N LEU A 73 10.86 9.37 -20.86
CA LEU A 73 11.42 10.72 -21.04
C LEU A 73 12.92 10.62 -21.35
N ASP A 74 13.43 11.51 -22.19
CA ASP A 74 14.87 11.67 -22.38
C ASP A 74 15.56 11.96 -21.03
N TYR A 75 16.73 11.37 -20.79
CA TYR A 75 17.43 11.46 -19.50
C TYR A 75 17.75 12.91 -19.08
N LYS A 76 18.12 13.78 -20.02
CA LYS A 76 18.42 15.19 -19.73
C LYS A 76 17.15 15.93 -19.32
N LEU A 77 16.07 15.71 -20.09
CA LEU A 77 14.76 16.27 -19.78
C LEU A 77 14.26 15.77 -18.42
N GLU A 78 14.42 14.49 -18.15
CA GLU A 78 14.01 13.87 -16.90
C GLU A 78 14.76 14.50 -15.71
N ASN A 79 16.07 14.72 -15.81
CA ASN A 79 16.84 15.37 -14.75
C ASN A 79 16.45 16.84 -14.55
N PHE A 80 16.16 17.56 -15.63
CA PHE A 80 15.65 18.92 -15.53
C PHE A 80 14.31 18.96 -14.80
N ILE A 81 13.34 18.11 -15.18
CA ILE A 81 12.04 17.99 -14.49
C ILE A 81 12.24 17.65 -13.00
N LYS A 82 13.12 16.69 -12.68
CA LYS A 82 13.42 16.32 -11.29
C LYS A 82 13.89 17.51 -10.46
N SER A 83 14.75 18.36 -11.02
CA SER A 83 15.29 19.54 -10.33
C SER A 83 14.22 20.57 -9.93
N LYS A 84 13.09 20.58 -10.65
CA LYS A 84 11.96 21.51 -10.46
C LYS A 84 10.90 20.98 -9.50
N ILE A 85 10.88 19.69 -9.22
CA ILE A 85 9.92 19.10 -8.29
C ILE A 85 10.37 19.40 -6.85
N VAL A 86 9.48 20.03 -6.09
CA VAL A 86 9.69 20.38 -4.69
C VAL A 86 8.66 19.64 -3.85
N ILE A 87 9.14 18.90 -2.86
CA ILE A 87 8.29 18.09 -1.97
C ILE A 87 8.63 18.34 -0.51
N GLN A 88 7.68 18.11 0.36
CA GLN A 88 7.89 18.00 1.80
C GLN A 88 7.19 16.76 2.36
N LYS A 89 7.53 16.37 3.59
CA LYS A 89 6.77 15.35 4.31
C LYS A 89 5.33 15.82 4.51
N TYR A 90 4.36 14.92 4.34
CA TYR A 90 2.98 15.15 4.73
C TYR A 90 2.66 14.28 5.94
N GLU A 91 2.27 14.91 7.05
CA GLU A 91 1.89 14.18 8.27
C GLU A 91 0.44 13.74 8.17
N SER A 92 0.23 12.50 7.76
CA SER A 92 -1.10 11.90 7.75
C SER A 92 -1.63 11.69 9.17
N LEU A 93 -2.96 11.76 9.31
CA LEU A 93 -3.68 11.29 10.50
C LEU A 93 -3.45 9.81 10.81
N ALA A 94 -2.96 9.03 9.84
CA ALA A 94 -2.69 7.61 10.00
C ALA A 94 -1.21 7.29 10.30
N LYS A 95 -0.37 8.30 10.58
CA LYS A 95 1.10 8.15 10.72
C LYS A 95 1.54 7.12 11.77
N GLU A 96 0.70 6.88 12.77
CA GLU A 96 0.91 5.93 13.86
C GLU A 96 0.62 4.46 13.46
N ILE A 97 -0.10 4.23 12.35
CA ILE A 97 -0.49 2.89 11.93
C ILE A 97 0.71 2.16 11.34
N ASN A 98 1.10 1.07 12.01
CA ASN A 98 2.15 0.18 11.52
C ASN A 98 1.66 -0.60 10.27
N THR A 99 2.42 -0.51 9.19
CA THR A 99 2.18 -1.19 7.91
C THR A 99 3.23 -2.25 7.57
N ASP A 100 4.01 -2.73 8.55
CA ASP A 100 5.00 -3.79 8.35
C ASP A 100 4.40 -5.04 7.71
N PHE A 101 3.13 -5.32 8.01
CA PHE A 101 2.42 -6.43 7.40
C PHE A 101 2.27 -6.28 5.87
N PHE A 102 2.13 -5.06 5.35
CA PHE A 102 2.07 -4.80 3.90
C PHE A 102 3.40 -5.03 3.20
N LYS A 103 4.54 -5.08 3.91
CA LYS A 103 5.85 -5.38 3.31
C LYS A 103 5.88 -6.75 2.67
N ASN A 104 5.10 -7.70 3.19
CA ASN A 104 5.01 -9.07 2.68
C ASN A 104 4.09 -9.20 1.46
N ILE A 105 3.29 -8.17 1.15
CA ILE A 105 2.47 -8.18 -0.06
C ILE A 105 3.37 -7.95 -1.26
N THR A 106 3.40 -8.95 -2.14
CA THR A 106 4.27 -8.94 -3.31
C THR A 106 3.84 -7.87 -4.33
N SER A 107 4.84 -7.30 -5.01
CA SER A 107 4.67 -6.44 -6.19
C SER A 107 4.67 -7.23 -7.49
N GLN A 108 4.99 -8.53 -7.45
CA GLN A 108 5.07 -9.38 -8.63
C GLN A 108 4.45 -10.74 -8.37
N ILE A 109 3.77 -11.30 -9.37
CA ILE A 109 3.25 -12.67 -9.33
C ILE A 109 3.82 -13.47 -10.48
N THR A 110 3.99 -14.77 -10.26
CA THR A 110 4.40 -15.72 -11.30
C THR A 110 3.20 -16.55 -11.69
N VAL A 111 2.82 -16.47 -12.97
CA VAL A 111 1.72 -17.27 -13.52
C VAL A 111 2.31 -18.37 -14.39
N SER A 112 1.88 -19.61 -14.13
CA SER A 112 2.32 -20.78 -14.89
C SER A 112 1.12 -21.39 -15.63
N ARG A 113 1.13 -21.25 -16.95
CA ARG A 113 0.20 -21.95 -17.86
C ARG A 113 1.00 -22.79 -18.85
N ASN A 114 1.04 -22.40 -20.13
CA ASN A 114 1.87 -23.02 -21.17
C ASN A 114 3.31 -22.50 -21.19
N LYS A 115 3.53 -21.30 -20.64
CA LYS A 115 4.83 -20.66 -20.38
C LYS A 115 4.74 -20.00 -19.00
N VAL A 116 5.87 -19.89 -18.33
CA VAL A 116 6.00 -19.14 -17.08
C VAL A 116 6.30 -17.69 -17.42
N TYR A 117 5.52 -16.77 -16.89
CA TYR A 117 5.79 -15.34 -16.97
C TYR A 117 5.54 -14.67 -15.61
N THR A 118 6.20 -13.53 -15.41
CA THR A 118 6.08 -12.72 -14.20
C THR A 118 5.35 -11.44 -14.56
N GLU A 119 4.31 -11.10 -13.80
CA GLU A 119 3.56 -9.85 -13.95
C GLU A 119 3.79 -8.92 -12.76
N ASP A 120 3.94 -7.63 -13.04
CA ASP A 120 3.95 -6.58 -12.01
C ASP A 120 2.50 -6.24 -11.63
N VAL A 121 2.18 -6.41 -10.35
CA VAL A 121 0.85 -6.17 -9.78
C VAL A 121 0.79 -4.93 -8.88
N SER A 122 1.86 -4.12 -8.85
CA SER A 122 1.94 -2.93 -7.99
C SER A 122 0.84 -1.91 -8.31
N SER A 123 0.51 -1.73 -9.59
CA SER A 123 -0.59 -0.87 -10.01
C SER A 123 -1.96 -1.42 -9.60
N ILE A 124 -2.15 -2.75 -9.63
CA ILE A 124 -3.38 -3.39 -9.13
C ILE A 124 -3.49 -3.21 -7.62
N ASN A 125 -2.40 -3.40 -6.89
CA ASN A 125 -2.36 -3.17 -5.45
C ASN A 125 -2.72 -1.70 -5.12
N GLY A 126 -2.20 -0.74 -5.89
CA GLY A 126 -2.53 0.68 -5.76
C GLY A 126 -4.01 0.97 -6.04
N ALA A 127 -4.55 0.52 -7.17
CA ALA A 127 -5.96 0.75 -7.53
C ALA A 127 -6.94 -0.02 -6.62
N LEU A 128 -6.51 -1.15 -6.03
CA LEU A 128 -7.36 -1.88 -5.08
C LEU A 128 -7.71 -1.01 -3.87
N VAL A 129 -6.83 -0.09 -3.51
CA VAL A 129 -7.03 0.84 -2.41
C VAL A 129 -8.25 1.73 -2.64
N THR A 130 -8.34 2.39 -3.80
CA THR A 130 -9.47 3.26 -4.16
C THR A 130 -10.73 2.45 -4.39
N VAL A 131 -10.63 1.27 -5.01
CA VAL A 131 -11.76 0.34 -5.19
C VAL A 131 -12.37 -0.07 -3.86
N ASN A 132 -11.54 -0.45 -2.89
CA ASN A 132 -12.00 -0.82 -1.56
C ASN A 132 -12.71 0.35 -0.86
N ALA A 133 -12.14 1.56 -0.93
CA ALA A 133 -12.74 2.77 -0.37
C ALA A 133 -14.09 3.13 -1.03
N MET A 134 -14.20 3.02 -2.36
CA MET A 134 -15.46 3.25 -3.09
C MET A 134 -16.54 2.26 -2.67
N ILE A 135 -16.20 0.97 -2.55
CA ILE A 135 -17.14 -0.08 -2.11
C ILE A 135 -17.63 0.21 -0.69
N LYS A 136 -16.75 0.66 0.21
CA LYS A 136 -17.12 1.04 1.59
C LYS A 136 -18.00 2.29 1.63
N LYS A 137 -17.72 3.28 0.77
CA LYS A 137 -18.53 4.50 0.67
C LYS A 137 -19.95 4.16 0.18
N ASN A 138 -20.06 3.47 -0.95
CA ASN A 138 -21.35 3.08 -1.53
C ASN A 138 -21.18 1.92 -2.55
N LYS A 139 -21.49 0.69 -2.11
CA LYS A 139 -21.39 -0.52 -2.94
C LYS A 139 -22.19 -0.41 -4.25
N GLU A 140 -23.44 0.07 -4.16
CA GLU A 140 -24.36 0.11 -5.30
C GLU A 140 -23.87 1.11 -6.36
N GLU A 141 -23.42 2.29 -5.93
CA GLU A 141 -22.86 3.30 -6.81
C GLU A 141 -21.60 2.80 -7.52
N PHE A 142 -20.70 2.12 -6.80
CA PHE A 142 -19.52 1.51 -7.40
C PHE A 142 -19.90 0.46 -8.46
N PHE A 143 -20.89 -0.40 -8.19
CA PHE A 143 -21.33 -1.39 -9.17
C PHE A 143 -22.02 -0.78 -10.39
N ASN A 144 -22.83 0.25 -10.19
CA ASN A 144 -23.43 1.00 -11.30
C ASN A 144 -22.34 1.65 -12.17
N ARG A 145 -21.31 2.19 -11.53
CA ARG A 145 -20.14 2.77 -12.21
C ARG A 145 -19.40 1.72 -13.04
N ILE A 146 -18.99 0.59 -12.46
CA ILE A 146 -18.25 -0.43 -13.22
C ILE A 146 -19.08 -1.02 -14.37
N ALA A 147 -20.38 -1.26 -14.15
CA ALA A 147 -21.27 -1.74 -15.18
C ALA A 147 -21.41 -0.74 -16.35
N LYS A 148 -21.56 0.56 -16.03
CA LYS A 148 -21.59 1.63 -17.03
C LYS A 148 -20.27 1.69 -17.82
N SER A 149 -19.13 1.66 -17.13
CA SER A 149 -17.83 1.74 -17.79
C SER A 149 -17.55 0.55 -18.71
N ILE A 150 -17.86 -0.68 -18.28
CA ILE A 150 -17.78 -1.88 -19.12
C ILE A 150 -18.67 -1.74 -20.35
N LYS A 151 -19.93 -1.31 -20.16
CA LYS A 151 -20.86 -1.10 -21.27
C LYS A 151 -20.28 -0.11 -22.28
N THR A 152 -19.76 1.03 -21.82
CA THR A 152 -19.16 2.07 -22.66
C THR A 152 -18.03 1.53 -23.53
N VAL A 153 -17.05 0.82 -22.95
CA VAL A 153 -15.90 0.30 -23.73
C VAL A 153 -16.26 -0.88 -24.63
N VAL A 154 -17.25 -1.69 -24.26
CA VAL A 154 -17.71 -2.80 -25.12
C VAL A 154 -18.53 -2.27 -26.31
N SER A 155 -19.35 -1.23 -26.09
CA SER A 155 -20.18 -0.61 -27.14
C SER A 155 -19.47 0.46 -27.96
N ALA A 156 -18.21 0.78 -27.65
CA ALA A 156 -17.46 1.80 -28.36
C ALA A 156 -17.34 1.45 -29.86
N THR A 157 -17.58 2.43 -30.72
CA THR A 157 -17.45 2.33 -32.17
C THR A 157 -16.01 2.50 -32.60
N ASN A 158 -15.26 3.41 -31.97
CA ASN A 158 -13.84 3.61 -32.21
C ASN A 158 -13.03 2.41 -31.72
N PRO A 159 -12.25 1.73 -32.59
CA PRO A 159 -11.41 0.59 -32.20
C PRO A 159 -10.41 0.90 -31.08
N ARG A 160 -9.94 2.15 -30.95
CA ARG A 160 -9.01 2.57 -29.89
C ARG A 160 -9.67 2.64 -28.51
N ASP A 161 -10.98 2.87 -28.46
CA ASP A 161 -11.75 2.95 -27.23
C ASP A 161 -12.44 1.62 -26.87
N LYS A 162 -12.43 0.67 -27.81
CA LYS A 162 -13.15 -0.58 -27.69
C LYS A 162 -12.34 -1.64 -26.98
N VAL A 163 -12.91 -2.21 -25.91
CA VAL A 163 -12.35 -3.36 -25.21
C VAL A 163 -13.21 -4.59 -25.46
N ASN A 164 -12.59 -5.63 -26.03
CA ASN A 164 -13.29 -6.86 -26.39
C ASN A 164 -13.28 -7.87 -25.22
N PHE A 165 -14.14 -7.67 -24.23
CA PHE A 165 -14.43 -8.70 -23.22
C PHE A 165 -15.30 -9.83 -23.79
N SER A 166 -15.02 -11.07 -23.40
CA SER A 166 -15.88 -12.22 -23.66
C SER A 166 -17.10 -12.21 -22.74
N LYS A 167 -18.16 -12.94 -23.13
CA LYS A 167 -19.37 -13.06 -22.31
C LYS A 167 -19.09 -13.68 -20.93
N GLU A 168 -18.17 -14.65 -20.86
CA GLU A 168 -17.82 -15.29 -19.58
C GLU A 168 -16.99 -14.36 -18.69
N GLU A 169 -16.07 -13.56 -19.27
CA GLU A 169 -15.31 -12.55 -18.53
C GLU A 169 -16.26 -11.53 -17.88
N ILE A 170 -17.22 -10.99 -18.64
CA ILE A 170 -18.23 -10.04 -18.11
C ILE A 170 -19.07 -10.68 -17.01
N LYS A 171 -19.55 -11.91 -17.24
CA LYS A 171 -20.33 -12.66 -16.27
C LYS A 171 -19.56 -12.86 -14.96
N GLN A 172 -18.29 -13.26 -15.04
CA GLN A 172 -17.45 -13.49 -13.87
C GLN A 172 -17.14 -12.19 -13.10
N ILE A 173 -16.96 -11.06 -13.79
CA ILE A 173 -16.83 -9.75 -13.15
C ILE A 173 -18.09 -9.44 -12.34
N TYR A 174 -19.28 -9.60 -12.93
CA TYR A 174 -20.54 -9.33 -12.25
C TYR A 174 -20.83 -10.31 -11.11
N GLU A 175 -20.45 -11.59 -11.23
CA GLU A 175 -20.52 -12.54 -10.11
C GLU A 175 -19.63 -12.09 -8.93
N CYS A 176 -18.42 -11.58 -9.20
CA CYS A 176 -17.57 -11.02 -8.15
C CYS A 176 -18.22 -9.78 -7.50
N CYS A 177 -18.78 -8.87 -8.29
CA CYS A 177 -19.54 -7.72 -7.75
C CYS A 177 -20.72 -8.16 -6.87
N GLN A 178 -21.48 -9.17 -7.28
CA GLN A 178 -22.58 -9.71 -6.47
C GLN A 178 -22.08 -10.31 -5.14
N LYS A 179 -20.98 -11.07 -5.18
CA LYS A 179 -20.36 -11.62 -3.96
C LYS A 179 -19.91 -10.50 -3.02
N ILE A 180 -19.28 -9.44 -3.54
CA ILE A 180 -18.90 -8.25 -2.75
C ILE A 180 -20.14 -7.56 -2.16
N SER A 181 -21.25 -7.51 -2.88
CA SER A 181 -22.50 -6.90 -2.41
C SER A 181 -23.03 -7.59 -1.16
N ILE A 182 -23.18 -8.91 -1.22
CA ILE A 182 -23.92 -9.72 -0.24
C ILE A 182 -23.06 -10.07 0.98
N ASN A 183 -21.74 -10.20 0.83
CA ASN A 183 -20.87 -10.59 1.93
C ASN A 183 -20.44 -9.39 2.78
N LYS A 184 -20.47 -9.59 4.11
CA LYS A 184 -19.96 -8.63 5.09
C LYS A 184 -18.44 -8.56 5.05
N ASP A 185 -17.80 -9.73 5.04
CA ASP A 185 -16.35 -9.85 4.93
C ASP A 185 -15.95 -9.99 3.46
N LEU A 186 -15.07 -9.10 3.00
CA LEU A 186 -14.65 -9.07 1.61
C LEU A 186 -13.52 -10.07 1.38
N ASN A 187 -13.66 -10.87 0.32
CA ASN A 187 -12.60 -11.76 -0.14
C ASN A 187 -11.63 -10.97 -1.05
N PRO A 188 -10.31 -10.96 -0.78
CA PRO A 188 -9.32 -10.28 -1.61
C PRO A 188 -9.34 -10.69 -3.07
N GLN A 189 -9.61 -11.96 -3.37
CA GLN A 189 -9.64 -12.46 -4.74
C GLN A 189 -10.73 -11.77 -5.57
N TRP A 190 -11.91 -11.53 -5.00
CA TRP A 190 -12.99 -10.82 -5.69
C TRP A 190 -12.61 -9.37 -5.96
N LEU A 191 -12.01 -8.70 -4.96
CA LEU A 191 -11.57 -7.31 -5.09
C LEU A 191 -10.46 -7.18 -6.14
N LEU A 192 -9.40 -8.00 -6.06
CA LEU A 192 -8.30 -7.99 -7.01
C LEU A 192 -8.79 -8.17 -8.46
N TYR A 193 -9.72 -9.11 -8.68
CA TYR A 193 -10.26 -9.35 -10.02
C TYR A 193 -11.10 -8.18 -10.54
N VAL A 194 -11.96 -7.61 -9.69
CA VAL A 194 -12.79 -6.44 -10.03
C VAL A 194 -11.92 -5.19 -10.25
N THR A 195 -10.87 -5.00 -9.45
CA THR A 195 -9.88 -3.94 -9.64
C THR A 195 -9.16 -4.09 -10.97
N ASN A 196 -8.70 -5.29 -11.32
CA ASN A 196 -8.06 -5.56 -12.61
C ASN A 196 -9.01 -5.26 -13.78
N ALA A 197 -10.30 -5.59 -13.65
CA ALA A 197 -11.33 -5.22 -14.63
C ALA A 197 -11.49 -3.70 -14.77
N LEU A 198 -11.57 -2.96 -13.66
CA LEU A 198 -11.69 -1.50 -13.68
C LEU A 198 -10.47 -0.85 -14.37
N MET A 199 -9.26 -1.27 -14.01
CA MET A 199 -8.03 -0.79 -14.64
C MET A 199 -7.98 -1.09 -16.13
N THR A 200 -8.48 -2.25 -16.53
CA THR A 200 -8.57 -2.64 -17.95
C THR A 200 -9.51 -1.73 -18.72
N VAL A 201 -10.64 -1.34 -18.11
CA VAL A 201 -11.60 -0.42 -18.71
C VAL A 201 -11.00 0.99 -18.84
N GLN A 202 -10.24 1.46 -17.85
CA GLN A 202 -9.58 2.77 -17.88
C GLN A 202 -8.44 2.83 -18.91
N SER A 203 -7.56 1.82 -18.91
CA SER A 203 -6.39 1.75 -19.80
C SER A 203 -6.73 1.28 -21.22
N LYS A 204 -7.91 0.69 -21.41
CA LYS A 204 -8.35 0.00 -22.63
C LYS A 204 -7.43 -1.15 -23.05
N ASN A 205 -6.59 -1.65 -22.14
CA ASN A 205 -5.64 -2.73 -22.40
C ASN A 205 -6.06 -4.03 -21.68
N VAL A 206 -6.62 -4.97 -22.45
CA VAL A 206 -7.13 -6.26 -21.93
C VAL A 206 -6.04 -7.33 -21.74
N ALA A 207 -4.80 -7.08 -22.13
CA ALA A 207 -3.75 -8.09 -22.08
C ALA A 207 -3.47 -8.54 -20.63
N ILE A 208 -3.27 -7.58 -19.72
CA ILE A 208 -3.00 -7.82 -18.30
C ILE A 208 -4.18 -8.53 -17.63
N PHE A 209 -5.41 -8.16 -17.99
CA PHE A 209 -6.62 -8.82 -17.49
C PHE A 209 -6.63 -10.33 -17.76
N ARG A 210 -6.17 -10.75 -18.93
CA ARG A 210 -6.17 -12.16 -19.35
C ARG A 210 -4.95 -12.93 -18.85
N GLN A 211 -3.83 -12.22 -18.70
CA GLN A 211 -2.62 -12.76 -18.10
C GLN A 211 -2.84 -13.15 -16.63
N ILE A 212 -3.70 -12.42 -15.91
CA ILE A 212 -4.01 -12.69 -14.50
C ILE A 212 -5.45 -13.19 -14.42
N ALA A 213 -5.65 -14.51 -14.52
CA ALA A 213 -7.01 -15.06 -14.41
C ALA A 213 -7.51 -14.92 -12.97
N TYR A 214 -8.83 -15.05 -12.79
CA TYR A 214 -9.46 -15.03 -11.48
C TYR A 214 -8.81 -16.00 -10.47
N SER A 215 -8.41 -17.20 -10.92
CA SER A 215 -7.71 -18.19 -10.09
C SER A 215 -6.34 -17.74 -9.59
N ASP A 216 -5.71 -16.79 -10.30
CA ASP A 216 -4.36 -16.30 -10.02
C ASP A 216 -4.37 -15.08 -9.07
N CYS A 217 -5.56 -14.54 -8.75
CA CYS A 217 -5.78 -13.40 -7.86
C CYS A 217 -5.62 -13.75 -6.36
N THR A 218 -4.47 -14.30 -5.96
CA THR A 218 -4.27 -14.88 -4.62
C THR A 218 -3.15 -14.23 -3.80
N TRP A 219 -2.54 -13.15 -4.27
CA TRP A 219 -1.34 -12.56 -3.65
C TRP A 219 -1.62 -11.57 -2.51
N MET A 220 -2.88 -11.45 -2.09
CA MET A 220 -3.30 -10.62 -0.96
C MET A 220 -4.19 -11.43 -0.03
N GLU A 221 -3.95 -11.31 1.27
CA GLU A 221 -4.69 -12.02 2.32
C GLU A 221 -5.87 -11.20 2.86
N SER A 222 -6.89 -11.86 3.43
CA SER A 222 -8.05 -11.17 4.00
C SER A 222 -7.67 -10.19 5.11
N ARG A 223 -6.65 -10.52 5.92
CA ARG A 223 -6.11 -9.63 6.94
C ARG A 223 -5.54 -8.33 6.36
N SER A 224 -4.99 -8.36 5.14
CA SER A 224 -4.49 -7.16 4.45
C SER A 224 -5.60 -6.14 4.23
N LEU A 225 -6.79 -6.60 3.85
CA LEU A 225 -7.95 -5.73 3.65
C LEU A 225 -8.42 -5.09 4.95
N VAL A 226 -8.39 -5.82 6.06
CA VAL A 226 -8.75 -5.27 7.38
C VAL A 226 -7.79 -4.16 7.79
N TYR A 227 -6.48 -4.34 7.61
CA TYR A 227 -5.51 -3.29 7.89
C TYR A 227 -5.63 -2.11 6.91
N LEU A 228 -5.95 -2.38 5.65
CA LEU A 228 -6.17 -1.34 4.65
C LEU A 228 -7.40 -0.50 5.01
N ASP A 229 -8.49 -1.14 5.44
CA ASP A 229 -9.69 -0.47 5.94
C ASP A 229 -9.35 0.43 7.12
N LYS A 230 -8.60 -0.07 8.11
CA LYS A 230 -8.18 0.73 9.29
C LYS A 230 -7.35 1.94 8.88
N LEU A 231 -6.39 1.75 7.98
CA LEU A 231 -5.55 2.83 7.47
C LEU A 231 -6.40 3.89 6.74
N PHE A 232 -7.28 3.46 5.84
CA PHE A 232 -8.12 4.35 5.04
C PHE A 232 -9.10 5.15 5.87
N ASN A 233 -9.76 4.47 6.80
CA ASN A 233 -10.60 5.09 7.79
C ASN A 233 -9.85 6.20 8.53
N ARG A 234 -8.61 5.94 8.94
CA ARG A 234 -7.80 6.94 9.62
C ARG A 234 -7.35 8.09 8.71
N ILE A 235 -6.91 7.79 7.48
CA ILE A 235 -6.54 8.80 6.46
C ILE A 235 -7.66 9.81 6.26
N PHE A 236 -8.91 9.33 6.18
CA PHE A 236 -10.10 10.15 5.94
C PHE A 236 -10.88 10.48 7.21
N ASN A 237 -10.30 10.29 8.40
CA ASN A 237 -10.92 10.58 9.69
C ASN A 237 -12.35 10.02 9.83
N ASN A 238 -12.52 8.74 9.47
CA ASN A 238 -13.78 7.99 9.48
C ASN A 238 -14.91 8.63 8.65
N ASN A 239 -14.59 9.48 7.68
CA ASN A 239 -15.59 10.17 6.86
C ASN A 239 -15.28 10.12 5.36
N LEU A 240 -15.89 9.15 4.68
CA LEU A 240 -15.79 9.00 3.22
C LEU A 240 -16.83 9.81 2.44
N ALA A 241 -17.80 10.47 3.11
CA ALA A 241 -18.95 11.08 2.43
C ALA A 241 -18.53 12.17 1.44
N ASN A 242 -17.56 13.00 1.83
CA ASN A 242 -17.06 14.14 1.05
C ASN A 242 -15.87 13.80 0.14
N ILE A 243 -15.50 12.52 0.06
CA ILE A 243 -14.35 12.08 -0.74
C ILE A 243 -14.83 11.62 -2.09
N GLU A 244 -14.40 12.27 -3.16
CA GLU A 244 -14.61 11.79 -4.52
C GLU A 244 -13.45 10.86 -4.90
N PHE A 245 -13.74 9.70 -5.50
CA PHE A 245 -12.73 8.71 -5.87
C PHE A 245 -12.67 8.49 -7.38
N GLU A 246 -11.47 8.21 -7.90
CA GLU A 246 -11.22 7.92 -9.31
C GLU A 246 -11.76 9.02 -10.24
N VAL A 247 -11.49 10.29 -9.93
CA VAL A 247 -12.04 11.44 -10.64
C VAL A 247 -11.31 11.64 -11.96
N GLU A 248 -12.03 11.50 -13.07
CA GLU A 248 -11.49 11.78 -14.39
C GLU A 248 -11.46 13.30 -14.65
N LYS A 249 -10.30 13.82 -15.08
CA LYS A 249 -10.12 15.22 -15.48
C LYS A 249 -9.45 15.30 -16.84
N ARG A 250 -9.84 16.34 -17.59
CA ARG A 250 -9.36 16.57 -18.96
C ARG A 250 -8.98 18.03 -19.13
N ALA A 251 -7.85 18.28 -19.78
CA ALA A 251 -7.45 19.61 -20.22
C ALA A 251 -7.16 19.58 -21.72
N LYS A 252 -7.74 20.53 -22.45
CA LYS A 252 -7.41 20.81 -23.85
C LYS A 252 -6.19 21.73 -23.90
N VAL A 253 -5.20 21.36 -24.70
CA VAL A 253 -3.97 22.11 -24.91
C VAL A 253 -3.74 22.23 -26.41
N PHE A 254 -3.57 23.46 -26.89
CA PHE A 254 -3.25 23.72 -28.28
C PHE A 254 -1.73 23.68 -28.47
N LYS A 255 -1.21 22.68 -29.20
CA LYS A 255 0.23 22.54 -29.48
C LYS A 255 0.45 22.13 -30.94
N ASN A 256 1.44 22.74 -31.59
CA ASN A 256 1.79 22.47 -32.99
C ASN A 256 0.61 22.59 -33.98
N GLY A 257 -0.31 23.52 -33.74
CA GLY A 257 -1.45 23.77 -34.61
C GLY A 257 -2.63 22.81 -34.44
N LEU A 258 -2.60 21.92 -33.43
CA LEU A 258 -3.63 20.92 -33.19
C LEU A 258 -4.08 20.88 -31.72
N ASP A 259 -5.35 20.54 -31.51
CA ASP A 259 -5.91 20.28 -30.19
C ASP A 259 -5.41 18.95 -29.65
N ARG A 260 -4.84 18.99 -28.44
CA ARG A 260 -4.39 17.83 -27.66
C ARG A 260 -5.18 17.75 -26.38
N ASN A 261 -5.53 16.55 -25.96
CA ASN A 261 -6.21 16.33 -24.68
C ASN A 261 -5.25 15.63 -23.72
N ILE A 262 -5.06 16.19 -22.54
CA ILE A 262 -4.44 15.47 -21.42
C ILE A 262 -5.57 14.90 -20.56
N ILE A 263 -5.50 13.61 -20.24
CA ILE A 263 -6.50 12.91 -19.44
C ILE A 263 -5.83 12.29 -18.22
N GLY A 264 -6.40 12.51 -17.03
CA GLY A 264 -5.92 11.92 -15.78
C GLY A 264 -7.06 11.33 -14.96
N PHE A 265 -6.76 10.27 -14.23
CA PHE A 265 -7.66 9.63 -13.26
C PHE A 265 -7.07 9.85 -11.87
N ILE A 266 -7.70 10.73 -11.09
CA ILE A 266 -7.22 11.16 -9.78
C ILE A 266 -7.81 10.22 -8.74
N ASP A 267 -6.95 9.61 -7.91
CA ASP A 267 -7.38 8.56 -6.99
C ASP A 267 -8.41 9.04 -5.96
N ALA A 268 -8.17 10.18 -5.29
CA ALA A 268 -9.16 10.79 -4.41
C ALA A 268 -9.06 12.31 -4.29
N ILE A 269 -10.21 12.98 -4.09
CA ILE A 269 -10.32 14.41 -3.77
C ILE A 269 -11.15 14.56 -2.50
N ASP A 270 -10.53 15.12 -1.45
CA ASP A 270 -11.17 15.53 -0.21
C ASP A 270 -11.47 17.03 -0.26
N ASP A 271 -12.67 17.38 -0.73
CA ASP A 271 -13.10 18.77 -0.84
C ASP A 271 -13.22 19.46 0.54
N LYS A 272 -13.46 18.70 1.61
CA LYS A 272 -13.62 19.26 2.97
C LYS A 272 -12.29 19.76 3.53
N ASN A 273 -11.24 18.95 3.38
CA ASN A 273 -9.90 19.29 3.87
C ASN A 273 -9.03 19.97 2.81
N LYS A 274 -9.56 20.14 1.59
CA LYS A 274 -8.85 20.68 0.41
C LYS A 274 -7.59 19.86 0.07
N ILE A 275 -7.74 18.54 -0.09
CA ILE A 275 -6.62 17.64 -0.37
C ILE A 275 -6.92 16.77 -1.59
N VAL A 276 -5.96 16.66 -2.48
CA VAL A 276 -5.95 15.73 -3.61
C VAL A 276 -4.94 14.63 -3.30
N TYR A 277 -5.37 13.38 -3.34
CA TYR A 277 -4.53 12.23 -3.07
C TYR A 277 -4.22 11.47 -4.37
N GLU A 278 -2.96 11.07 -4.49
CA GLU A 278 -2.51 10.00 -5.39
C GLU A 278 -1.95 8.86 -4.55
N PHE A 279 -2.56 7.68 -4.61
CA PHE A 279 -2.16 6.52 -3.82
C PHE A 279 -1.16 5.65 -4.58
N LYS A 280 -0.17 5.14 -3.86
CA LYS A 280 0.76 4.13 -4.35
C LYS A 280 0.83 2.95 -3.40
N PHE A 281 1.14 1.79 -3.94
CA PHE A 281 1.40 0.59 -3.17
C PHE A 281 2.72 -0.04 -3.63
N VAL A 282 3.82 0.63 -3.32
CA VAL A 282 5.17 0.31 -3.82
C VAL A 282 6.16 0.26 -2.66
N ASN A 283 7.29 -0.42 -2.84
CA ASN A 283 8.34 -0.41 -1.80
C ASN A 283 8.91 0.99 -1.63
N ASP A 284 9.23 1.64 -2.75
CA ASP A 284 9.81 2.97 -2.81
C ASP A 284 9.11 3.80 -3.88
N VAL A 285 8.72 5.03 -3.52
CA VAL A 285 8.18 5.97 -4.50
C VAL A 285 9.27 6.40 -5.48
N GLN A 286 8.91 6.48 -6.75
CA GLN A 286 9.80 6.88 -7.84
C GLN A 286 9.47 8.29 -8.32
N ASN A 287 10.41 8.90 -9.04
CA ASN A 287 10.23 10.24 -9.61
C ASN A 287 8.98 10.34 -10.50
N ASP A 288 8.65 9.27 -11.24
CA ASP A 288 7.47 9.19 -12.10
C ASP A 288 6.16 9.40 -11.33
N HIS A 289 6.09 8.97 -10.07
CA HIS A 289 4.90 9.19 -9.24
C HIS A 289 4.67 10.68 -8.93
N PHE A 290 5.75 11.44 -8.73
CA PHE A 290 5.67 12.89 -8.49
C PHE A 290 5.39 13.65 -9.78
N LYS A 291 5.93 13.21 -10.92
CA LYS A 291 5.56 13.74 -12.24
C LYS A 291 4.07 13.53 -12.51
N GLN A 292 3.54 12.34 -12.19
CA GLN A 292 2.11 12.04 -12.34
C GLN A 292 1.25 12.95 -11.46
N LEU A 293 1.63 13.15 -10.20
CA LEU A 293 0.95 14.09 -9.30
C LEU A 293 1.01 15.53 -9.81
N ALA A 294 2.12 15.95 -10.43
CA ALA A 294 2.24 17.25 -11.07
C ALA A 294 1.26 17.41 -12.25
N VAL A 295 1.09 16.37 -13.08
CA VAL A 295 0.06 16.36 -14.14
C VAL A 295 -1.35 16.51 -13.54
N TYR A 296 -1.63 15.89 -12.40
CA TYR A 296 -2.94 16.03 -11.75
C TYR A 296 -3.19 17.43 -11.19
N LYS A 297 -2.15 18.07 -10.63
CA LYS A 297 -2.20 19.48 -10.23
C LYS A 297 -2.50 20.38 -11.43
N TYR A 298 -1.80 20.18 -12.54
CA TYR A 298 -2.08 20.88 -13.79
C TYR A 298 -3.54 20.71 -14.25
N LEU A 299 -4.02 19.47 -14.35
CA LEU A 299 -5.37 19.17 -14.82
C LEU A 299 -6.45 19.85 -13.98
N LEU A 300 -6.33 19.81 -12.64
CA LEU A 300 -7.29 20.44 -11.75
C LEU A 300 -7.26 21.96 -11.86
N LEU A 301 -6.08 22.57 -11.85
CA LEU A 301 -5.94 24.03 -11.98
C LEU A 301 -6.45 24.56 -13.33
N LYS A 302 -6.22 23.83 -14.44
CA LYS A 302 -6.76 24.20 -15.75
C LYS A 302 -8.28 23.98 -15.86
N THR A 303 -8.84 23.04 -15.10
CA THR A 303 -10.29 22.78 -15.12
C THR A 303 -11.05 23.80 -14.29
N ASP A 304 -10.57 24.11 -13.08
CA ASP A 304 -11.21 25.06 -12.16
C ASP A 304 -10.18 25.64 -11.18
N TYR A 305 -9.51 26.70 -11.62
CA TYR A 305 -8.45 27.34 -10.84
C TYR A 305 -8.93 27.81 -9.47
N GLU A 306 -10.07 28.50 -9.42
CA GLU A 306 -10.60 29.09 -8.19
C GLU A 306 -10.96 28.02 -7.15
N LYS A 307 -11.46 26.86 -7.59
CA LYS A 307 -11.70 25.73 -6.68
C LYS A 307 -10.40 25.17 -6.12
N TYR A 308 -9.41 24.88 -6.97
CA TYR A 308 -8.29 24.01 -6.60
C TYR A 308 -6.99 24.71 -6.20
N LYS A 309 -6.87 26.03 -6.36
CA LYS A 309 -5.64 26.80 -6.02
C LYS A 309 -5.15 26.62 -4.58
N ASP A 310 -6.06 26.39 -3.64
CA ASP A 310 -5.74 26.21 -2.22
C ASP A 310 -5.58 24.73 -1.81
N TYR A 311 -5.68 23.79 -2.75
CA TYR A 311 -5.65 22.36 -2.43
C TYR A 311 -4.21 21.88 -2.25
N LYS A 312 -4.03 21.00 -1.27
CA LYS A 312 -2.79 20.25 -1.09
C LYS A 312 -2.78 19.06 -2.03
N PHE A 313 -1.65 18.80 -2.66
CA PHE A 313 -1.46 17.65 -3.55
C PHE A 313 -0.54 16.65 -2.87
N VAL A 314 -1.07 15.48 -2.52
CA VAL A 314 -0.41 14.51 -1.65
C VAL A 314 -0.19 13.19 -2.40
N LEU A 315 1.06 12.79 -2.55
CA LEU A 315 1.42 11.43 -2.94
C LEU A 315 1.47 10.58 -1.68
N TYR A 316 0.70 9.51 -1.60
CA TYR A 316 0.60 8.67 -0.41
C TYR A 316 0.96 7.22 -0.76
N ASN A 317 2.12 6.76 -0.30
CA ASN A 317 2.51 5.37 -0.40
C ASN A 317 1.93 4.55 0.77
N ILE A 318 0.83 3.86 0.48
CA ILE A 318 0.08 3.04 1.43
C ILE A 318 0.91 1.89 1.98
N LYS A 319 1.81 1.32 1.17
CA LYS A 319 2.58 0.12 1.54
C LYS A 319 3.50 0.36 2.76
N ASN A 320 4.08 1.55 2.87
CA ASN A 320 4.96 1.93 3.97
C ASN A 320 4.36 3.05 4.84
N ASN A 321 3.14 3.47 4.55
CA ASN A 321 2.43 4.55 5.24
C ASN A 321 3.20 5.89 5.24
N PHE A 322 3.85 6.21 4.12
CA PHE A 322 4.56 7.49 3.92
C PHE A 322 3.79 8.38 2.96
N ALA A 323 3.71 9.66 3.29
CA ALA A 323 3.02 10.66 2.47
C ALA A 323 3.89 11.89 2.24
N TYR A 324 3.74 12.48 1.06
CA TYR A 324 4.54 13.60 0.56
C TYR A 324 3.61 14.65 -0.02
N GLU A 325 3.82 15.92 0.33
CA GLU A 325 3.10 17.05 -0.24
C GLU A 325 3.94 17.69 -1.36
N LEU A 326 3.31 17.94 -2.51
CA LEU A 326 3.91 18.60 -3.66
C LEU A 326 3.81 20.12 -3.51
N LEU A 327 4.96 20.77 -3.35
CA LEU A 327 5.10 22.23 -3.20
C LEU A 327 5.56 22.93 -4.48
N THR A 328 5.69 22.21 -5.59
CA THR A 328 6.08 22.79 -6.89
C THR A 328 5.15 23.95 -7.28
N SER A 329 5.77 25.06 -7.70
CA SER A 329 5.10 26.30 -8.12
C SER A 329 4.20 26.06 -9.33
N GLU A 330 3.16 26.86 -9.51
CA GLU A 330 2.25 26.72 -10.67
C GLU A 330 2.99 26.91 -12.00
N GLU A 331 3.95 27.85 -12.05
CA GLU A 331 4.81 28.09 -13.22
C GLU A 331 5.65 26.86 -13.56
N ASP A 332 6.28 26.23 -12.56
CA ASP A 332 7.06 25.01 -12.78
C ASP A 332 6.16 23.82 -13.13
N ILE A 333 4.92 23.74 -12.59
CA ILE A 333 3.95 22.70 -12.98
C ILE A 333 3.58 22.82 -14.46
N ASP A 334 3.23 24.02 -14.93
CA ASP A 334 2.92 24.29 -16.33
C ASP A 334 4.12 23.92 -17.23
N LEU A 335 5.33 24.34 -16.86
CA LEU A 335 6.56 24.01 -17.58
C LEU A 335 6.82 22.50 -17.65
N ILE A 336 6.70 21.78 -16.52
CA ILE A 336 6.91 20.33 -16.46
C ILE A 336 5.96 19.60 -17.40
N VAL A 337 4.67 19.94 -17.37
CA VAL A 337 3.66 19.29 -18.21
C VAL A 337 3.88 19.59 -19.68
N ASP A 338 4.19 20.85 -20.03
CA ASP A 338 4.49 21.25 -21.39
C ASP A 338 5.70 20.50 -21.96
N LEU A 339 6.78 20.36 -21.18
CA LEU A 339 7.97 19.64 -21.62
C LEU A 339 7.69 18.13 -21.83
N MET A 340 6.93 17.49 -20.95
CA MET A 340 6.53 16.09 -21.11
C MET A 340 5.65 15.90 -22.35
N LEU A 341 4.70 16.80 -22.57
CA LEU A 341 3.84 16.78 -23.74
C LEU A 341 4.64 16.95 -25.04
N GLU A 342 5.58 17.90 -25.07
CA GLU A 342 6.45 18.12 -26.23
C GLU A 342 7.35 16.91 -26.53
N ASN A 343 7.86 16.23 -25.50
CA ASN A 343 8.61 14.99 -25.69
C ASN A 343 7.77 13.92 -26.39
N LYS A 344 6.51 13.73 -25.95
CA LYS A 344 5.60 12.75 -26.54
C LYS A 344 5.14 13.10 -27.95
N ILE A 345 4.98 14.39 -28.25
CA ILE A 345 4.67 14.82 -29.61
C ILE A 345 5.89 14.58 -30.53
N LYS A 346 7.12 14.81 -30.05
CA LYS A 346 8.35 14.57 -30.83
C LYS A 346 8.59 13.08 -31.10
N GLU A 347 8.39 12.19 -30.13
CA GLU A 347 8.49 10.74 -30.33
C GLU A 347 7.51 10.21 -31.40
N ASN A 348 6.35 10.85 -31.54
CA ASN A 348 5.34 10.48 -32.53
C ASN A 348 5.60 11.06 -33.93
N ARG A 349 6.61 11.94 -34.11
CA ARG A 349 7.09 12.31 -35.44
C ARG A 349 8.23 11.37 -35.80
N SER A 350 8.14 10.76 -36.97
CA SER A 350 9.24 10.08 -37.64
C SER A 350 10.31 11.10 -38.07
N ASP A 351 10.89 11.82 -37.12
CA ASP A 351 12.09 12.61 -37.38
C ASP A 351 13.25 11.60 -37.27
N GLU A 352 13.61 11.00 -38.40
CA GLU A 352 14.92 10.36 -38.56
C GLU A 352 15.99 11.43 -38.28
N ILE A 353 16.42 11.53 -37.02
CA ILE A 353 17.60 12.32 -36.68
C ILE A 353 18.78 11.58 -37.30
N ASN A 354 19.39 12.16 -38.33
CA ASN A 354 20.61 11.59 -38.89
C ASN A 354 21.75 11.63 -37.84
N ASP A 355 22.70 10.71 -37.95
CA ASP A 355 23.77 10.55 -36.97
C ASP A 355 24.58 11.84 -36.74
N ALA A 356 24.69 12.70 -37.75
CA ALA A 356 25.38 13.98 -37.64
C ALA A 356 24.64 14.98 -36.74
N ALA A 357 23.32 15.09 -36.88
CA ALA A 357 22.46 15.92 -36.03
C ALA A 357 22.35 15.35 -34.60
N PHE A 358 22.41 14.02 -34.45
CA PHE A 358 22.49 13.37 -33.15
C PHE A 358 23.81 13.70 -32.44
N ILE A 359 24.95 13.62 -33.14
CA ILE A 359 26.28 13.93 -32.60
C ILE A 359 26.41 15.43 -32.28
N GLU A 360 25.91 16.32 -33.15
CA GLU A 360 25.90 17.76 -32.89
C GLU A 360 25.06 18.12 -31.66
N LYS A 361 23.90 17.46 -31.49
CA LYS A 361 23.03 17.63 -30.31
C LYS A 361 23.62 17.03 -29.03
N ALA A 362 24.34 15.91 -29.15
CA ALA A 362 25.08 15.32 -28.04
C ALA A 362 26.21 16.24 -27.56
N ASN A 363 26.88 16.92 -28.51
CA ASN A 363 28.01 17.81 -28.26
C ASN A 363 27.60 19.26 -27.89
N SER A 364 26.43 19.74 -28.31
CA SER A 364 25.92 21.08 -28.00
C SER A 364 25.24 21.17 -26.63
N THR A 365 25.06 20.03 -25.95
CA THR A 365 24.58 20.07 -24.58
C THR A 365 25.73 20.45 -23.68
N GLU A 366 25.85 21.76 -23.43
CA GLU A 366 26.63 22.31 -22.32
C GLU A 366 26.46 21.40 -21.10
N SER A 367 27.59 21.11 -20.46
CA SER A 367 27.67 20.40 -19.19
C SER A 367 26.59 20.91 -18.25
N ILE A 368 25.50 20.15 -18.13
CA ILE A 368 24.45 20.41 -17.16
C ILE A 368 25.09 20.13 -15.82
N ASP A 369 25.59 21.19 -15.19
CA ASP A 369 26.01 21.17 -13.81
C ASP A 369 24.97 20.41 -12.99
N LEU A 370 25.44 19.50 -12.14
CA LEU A 370 24.66 18.77 -11.16
C LEU A 370 23.84 19.77 -10.34
N LEU A 371 22.59 20.01 -10.77
CA LEU A 371 21.71 21.00 -10.14
C LEU A 371 21.45 20.62 -8.69
N LEU A 372 21.50 21.64 -7.83
CA LEU A 372 21.50 21.60 -6.36
C LEU A 372 20.31 20.90 -5.68
N ASN A 373 19.26 20.52 -6.43
CA ASN A 373 18.05 19.90 -5.90
C ASN A 373 17.94 18.43 -6.35
N ASP A 374 18.44 17.52 -5.51
CA ASP A 374 18.34 16.07 -5.73
C ASP A 374 17.05 15.54 -5.11
N LEU A 375 15.99 15.43 -5.92
CA LEU A 375 14.70 14.88 -5.50
C LEU A 375 14.85 13.51 -4.85
N ASN A 376 15.75 12.64 -5.34
CA ASN A 376 15.97 11.32 -4.74
C ASN A 376 16.56 11.44 -3.32
N LYS A 377 17.48 12.40 -3.11
CA LYS A 377 18.01 12.70 -1.78
C LYS A 377 16.92 13.24 -0.85
N ASN A 378 16.06 14.13 -1.34
CA ASN A 378 14.93 14.65 -0.56
C ASN A 378 13.96 13.53 -0.16
N ILE A 379 13.60 12.64 -1.10
CA ILE A 379 12.78 11.44 -0.82
C ILE A 379 13.46 10.59 0.27
N SER A 380 14.76 10.32 0.12
CA SER A 380 15.52 9.51 1.07
C SER A 380 15.54 10.11 2.48
N MET A 381 15.74 11.43 2.58
CA MET A 381 15.71 12.16 3.85
C MET A 381 14.32 12.12 4.50
N ILE A 382 13.26 12.33 3.73
CA ILE A 382 11.87 12.25 4.20
C ILE A 382 11.57 10.82 4.68
N ASN A 383 11.93 9.80 3.90
CA ASN A 383 11.72 8.39 4.25
C ASN A 383 12.41 8.03 5.56
N MET A 384 13.65 8.48 5.77
CA MET A 384 14.37 8.26 7.02
C MET A 384 13.64 8.89 8.21
N HIS A 385 13.17 10.13 8.05
CA HIS A 385 12.43 10.82 9.12
C HIS A 385 11.09 10.16 9.43
N LEU A 386 10.29 9.82 8.41
CA LEU A 386 9.00 9.16 8.59
C LEU A 386 9.15 7.76 9.20
N LYS A 387 10.20 7.02 8.81
CA LYS A 387 10.54 5.73 9.42
C LYS A 387 10.88 5.90 10.91
N ASN A 388 11.64 6.93 11.27
CA ASN A 388 11.97 7.21 12.68
C ASN A 388 10.71 7.52 13.51
N LEU A 389 9.79 8.33 12.98
CA LEU A 389 8.50 8.61 13.62
C LEU A 389 7.67 7.34 13.85
N GLN A 390 7.65 6.41 12.88
CA GLN A 390 6.97 5.11 13.04
C GLN A 390 7.68 4.17 14.04
N THR A 391 9.01 4.26 14.17
CA THR A 391 9.74 3.51 15.21
C THR A 391 9.57 4.08 16.61
N GLU A 392 9.29 5.38 16.72
CA GLU A 392 8.88 6.02 17.98
C GLU A 392 7.41 5.65 18.32
N SER A 393 6.54 5.48 17.31
CA SER A 393 5.15 5.03 17.48
C SER A 393 4.98 3.52 17.71
N LEU A 394 6.05 2.72 17.59
CA LEU A 394 6.08 1.26 17.82
C LEU A 394 5.84 0.85 19.29
N VAL A 395 5.41 1.78 20.13
CA VAL A 395 4.86 1.55 21.48
C VAL A 395 3.40 1.97 21.51
N PHE A 396 2.57 1.49 20.58
CA PHE A 396 1.12 1.46 20.77
C PHE A 396 0.51 0.55 19.70
N LEU A 397 0.00 -0.61 20.11
CA LEU A 397 -0.89 -1.42 19.28
C LEU A 397 -2.22 -1.52 20.03
N GLY A 398 -3.08 -0.51 19.88
CA GLY A 398 -4.29 -0.68 19.07
C GLY A 398 -5.62 -0.03 19.51
N ASN A 399 -6.51 0.01 18.49
CA ASN A 399 -7.92 0.42 18.37
C ASN A 399 -8.41 1.79 18.93
N GLU A 400 -9.10 2.55 18.06
CA GLU A 400 -9.68 3.89 18.26
C GLU A 400 -10.79 4.01 19.32
N GLU A 401 -11.40 2.90 19.78
CA GLU A 401 -12.34 2.95 20.92
C GLU A 401 -11.64 3.39 22.22
N PHE A 402 -10.32 3.18 22.31
CA PHE A 402 -9.51 3.74 23.37
C PHE A 402 -9.16 5.21 23.11
N GLU A 403 -8.93 5.62 21.85
CA GLU A 403 -8.61 7.01 21.51
C GLU A 403 -9.78 7.98 21.75
N GLN A 404 -11.02 7.55 21.52
CA GLN A 404 -12.19 8.36 21.90
C GLN A 404 -12.37 8.46 23.42
N LYS A 405 -12.00 7.41 24.17
CA LYS A 405 -11.94 7.44 25.65
C LYS A 405 -10.73 8.19 26.22
N THR A 406 -9.67 8.42 25.45
CA THR A 406 -8.45 9.14 25.90
C THR A 406 -8.37 10.59 25.41
N ASN A 407 -9.15 10.97 24.40
CA ASN A 407 -9.32 12.37 23.97
C ASN A 407 -10.40 13.11 24.75
N GLU A 408 -11.32 12.40 25.40
CA GLU A 408 -11.81 12.89 26.68
C GLU A 408 -10.62 12.83 27.63
N SER A 409 -10.21 14.00 28.12
CA SER A 409 -9.23 14.09 29.20
C SER A 409 -9.56 12.99 30.19
N ILE A 410 -8.65 12.03 30.39
CA ILE A 410 -8.76 11.08 31.50
C ILE A 410 -8.87 11.96 32.73
N SER A 411 -10.10 12.17 33.18
CA SER A 411 -10.35 12.95 34.36
C SER A 411 -9.69 12.16 35.48
N LEU A 412 -9.04 12.89 36.38
CA LEU A 412 -8.27 12.34 37.51
C LEU A 412 -9.08 11.35 38.39
N GLU A 413 -10.39 11.25 38.16
CA GLU A 413 -11.35 10.38 38.85
C GLU A 413 -11.51 8.97 38.23
N GLU A 414 -11.15 8.72 36.97
CA GLU A 414 -11.39 7.40 36.32
C GLU A 414 -10.28 6.36 36.48
N THR A 415 -9.06 6.79 36.82
CA THR A 415 -7.93 5.89 37.09
C THR A 415 -8.04 5.14 38.41
N ASP A 416 -8.95 5.53 39.30
CA ASP A 416 -9.25 4.80 40.54
C ASP A 416 -10.12 3.54 40.30
N LYS A 417 -10.58 3.29 39.06
CA LYS A 417 -11.44 2.16 38.71
C LYS A 417 -10.79 1.08 37.84
N LYS A 418 -9.55 1.24 37.36
CA LYS A 418 -8.90 0.24 36.49
C LYS A 418 -8.23 -0.88 37.29
N GLN A 419 -8.52 -2.12 36.90
CA GLN A 419 -7.87 -3.32 37.43
C GLN A 419 -6.56 -3.59 36.67
N TYR A 420 -5.59 -4.17 37.36
CA TYR A 420 -4.29 -4.56 36.81
C TYR A 420 -4.24 -6.06 36.60
N VAL A 421 -3.55 -6.47 35.55
CA VAL A 421 -3.23 -7.87 35.28
C VAL A 421 -1.73 -8.02 35.29
N ILE A 422 -1.19 -8.77 36.23
CA ILE A 422 0.21 -9.17 36.24
C ILE A 422 0.30 -10.53 35.55
N PHE A 423 1.18 -10.66 34.57
CA PHE A 423 1.36 -11.92 33.85
C PHE A 423 2.84 -12.20 33.59
N ASP A 424 3.15 -13.48 33.45
CA ASP A 424 4.49 -13.98 33.18
C ASP A 424 4.41 -15.32 32.43
N PHE A 425 5.29 -15.54 31.46
CA PHE A 425 5.42 -16.82 30.76
C PHE A 425 6.68 -17.58 31.17
N GLU A 426 6.51 -18.86 31.49
CA GLU A 426 7.60 -19.82 31.36
C GLU A 426 7.67 -20.34 29.92
N THR A 427 8.87 -20.41 29.38
CA THR A 427 9.06 -20.77 27.97
C THR A 427 10.23 -21.74 27.76
N TRP A 428 10.11 -22.63 26.78
CA TRP A 428 11.24 -23.39 26.24
C TRP A 428 11.86 -22.70 25.02
N SER A 429 11.14 -21.75 24.42
CA SER A 429 11.63 -20.75 23.48
C SER A 429 10.55 -19.67 23.34
N ARG A 430 10.87 -18.55 22.71
CA ARG A 430 9.89 -17.46 22.48
C ARG A 430 8.67 -17.89 21.63
N GLN A 431 8.74 -19.01 20.90
CA GLN A 431 7.61 -19.59 20.14
C GLN A 431 6.92 -20.76 20.85
N THR A 432 7.40 -21.10 22.05
CA THR A 432 7.01 -22.30 22.79
C THR A 432 6.84 -21.98 24.28
N PRO A 433 5.78 -21.22 24.65
CA PRO A 433 5.39 -21.06 26.05
C PRO A 433 4.88 -22.39 26.60
N VAL A 434 5.16 -22.65 27.86
CA VAL A 434 4.83 -23.90 28.55
C VAL A 434 4.02 -23.69 29.82
N GLN A 435 4.02 -22.47 30.36
CA GLN A 435 3.13 -22.05 31.44
C GLN A 435 2.89 -20.55 31.31
N ILE A 436 1.68 -20.10 31.67
CA ILE A 436 1.39 -18.69 31.92
C ILE A 436 0.82 -18.55 33.33
N GLY A 437 1.33 -17.57 34.08
CA GLY A 437 0.78 -17.10 35.34
C GLY A 437 0.00 -15.81 35.12
N ILE A 438 -1.13 -15.65 35.81
CA ILE A 438 -1.97 -14.45 35.75
C ILE A 438 -2.45 -14.10 37.15
N LEU A 439 -2.24 -12.86 37.56
CA LEU A 439 -2.73 -12.30 38.81
C LEU A 439 -3.45 -10.99 38.54
N VAL A 440 -4.75 -10.96 38.84
CA VAL A 440 -5.61 -9.79 38.69
C VAL A 440 -5.71 -9.07 40.04
N THR A 441 -5.53 -7.77 40.06
CA THR A 441 -5.56 -6.94 41.29
C THR A 441 -6.16 -5.57 41.04
N ASP A 442 -6.76 -4.97 42.06
CA ASP A 442 -7.13 -3.55 42.07
C ASP A 442 -6.01 -2.64 42.61
N GLY A 443 -4.81 -3.19 42.80
CA GLY A 443 -3.66 -2.51 43.39
C GLY A 443 -3.62 -2.53 44.92
N LYS A 444 -4.72 -2.90 45.59
CA LYS A 444 -4.79 -3.07 47.05
C LYS A 444 -4.79 -4.55 47.44
N GLN A 445 -5.58 -5.35 46.74
CA GLN A 445 -5.75 -6.78 47.00
C GLN A 445 -5.75 -7.61 45.72
N VAL A 446 -5.47 -8.90 45.85
CA VAL A 446 -5.58 -9.86 44.75
C VAL A 446 -7.05 -10.21 44.54
N LEU A 447 -7.55 -10.03 43.33
CA LEU A 447 -8.92 -10.37 42.93
C LEU A 447 -9.01 -11.78 42.35
N LYS A 448 -7.98 -12.17 41.59
CA LYS A 448 -7.87 -13.52 41.02
C LYS A 448 -6.41 -13.88 40.82
N HIS A 449 -6.08 -15.15 40.98
CA HIS A 449 -4.76 -15.71 40.75
C HIS A 449 -4.92 -17.07 40.10
N GLU A 450 -4.43 -17.22 38.88
CA GLU A 450 -4.55 -18.45 38.12
C GLU A 450 -3.28 -18.72 37.31
N SER A 451 -3.06 -19.98 36.96
CA SER A 451 -2.01 -20.38 36.04
C SER A 451 -2.48 -21.51 35.14
N HIS A 452 -1.95 -21.54 33.92
CA HIS A 452 -2.30 -22.51 32.91
C HIS A 452 -1.01 -23.10 32.32
N TYR A 453 -0.88 -24.43 32.35
CA TYR A 453 0.13 -25.12 31.56
C TYR A 453 -0.29 -25.11 30.09
N ILE A 454 0.70 -25.03 29.20
CA ILE A 454 0.49 -24.92 27.75
C ILE A 454 1.28 -26.05 27.09
N ASN A 455 0.61 -26.84 26.26
CA ASN A 455 1.30 -27.86 25.49
C ASN A 455 2.17 -27.23 24.39
N SER A 456 3.43 -27.64 24.36
CA SER A 456 4.50 -27.17 23.48
C SER A 456 4.48 -27.73 22.04
N ASP A 457 3.53 -28.62 21.69
CA ASP A 457 3.53 -29.46 20.48
C ASP A 457 4.08 -28.76 19.23
N GLY A 458 5.21 -29.26 18.73
CA GLY A 458 5.85 -28.84 17.47
C GLY A 458 6.73 -27.57 17.54
N GLY A 459 6.96 -26.99 18.72
CA GLY A 459 7.79 -25.80 18.88
C GLY A 459 9.29 -26.09 19.01
N GLN A 460 10.14 -25.12 18.63
CA GLN A 460 11.56 -25.21 18.90
C GLN A 460 11.84 -25.21 20.40
N ILE A 461 12.65 -26.15 20.88
CA ILE A 461 13.03 -26.27 22.28
C ILE A 461 14.48 -25.82 22.45
N ASN A 462 14.71 -24.77 23.24
CA ASN A 462 16.04 -24.41 23.70
C ASN A 462 16.39 -25.20 24.97
N PRO A 463 17.45 -26.03 24.97
CA PRO A 463 17.83 -26.84 26.13
C PRO A 463 18.11 -26.03 27.40
N ALA A 464 18.68 -24.83 27.27
CA ALA A 464 18.98 -23.96 28.42
C ALA A 464 17.70 -23.38 29.03
N ALA A 465 16.75 -22.93 28.19
CA ALA A 465 15.45 -22.43 28.65
C ALA A 465 14.63 -23.55 29.30
N LYS A 466 14.62 -24.75 28.69
CA LYS A 466 13.97 -25.93 29.27
C LYS A 466 14.54 -26.34 30.63
N LYS A 467 15.84 -26.19 30.84
CA LYS A 467 16.48 -26.47 32.14
C LYS A 467 16.20 -25.39 33.18
N ALA A 468 16.05 -24.13 32.76
CA ALA A 468 15.77 -23.01 33.65
C ALA A 468 14.31 -23.00 34.13
N ALA A 469 13.37 -23.35 33.25
CA ALA A 469 11.96 -23.37 33.56
C ALA A 469 11.62 -24.48 34.58
N ASN A 470 11.03 -24.12 35.72
CA ASN A 470 10.69 -25.06 36.79
C ASN A 470 9.32 -25.71 36.56
N VAL A 471 9.18 -26.36 35.40
CA VAL A 471 7.93 -26.93 34.89
C VAL A 471 8.09 -28.42 34.66
N GLU A 472 7.20 -29.22 35.26
CA GLU A 472 7.20 -30.67 35.08
C GLU A 472 6.78 -31.04 33.66
N TYR A 473 7.63 -31.79 32.95
CA TYR A 473 7.40 -32.17 31.54
C TYR A 473 6.04 -32.83 31.32
N LEU A 474 5.59 -33.69 32.24
CA LEU A 474 4.33 -34.41 32.11
C LEU A 474 3.12 -33.46 32.17
N LYS A 475 3.19 -32.38 32.95
CA LYS A 475 2.12 -31.36 33.00
C LYS A 475 2.02 -30.57 31.71
N VAL A 476 3.17 -30.24 31.10
CA VAL A 476 3.24 -29.57 29.79
C VAL A 476 2.68 -30.48 28.69
N TYR A 477 3.07 -31.75 28.68
CA TYR A 477 2.62 -32.72 27.67
C TYR A 477 1.11 -33.00 27.73
N LEU A 478 0.52 -33.06 28.92
CA LEU A 478 -0.91 -33.31 29.11
C LEU A 478 -1.78 -32.03 29.03
N ALA A 479 -1.16 -30.86 28.85
CA ALA A 479 -1.88 -29.60 28.83
C ALA A 479 -2.64 -29.34 27.52
N ASP A 480 -3.51 -28.34 27.55
CA ASP A 480 -4.14 -27.81 26.35
C ASP A 480 -3.12 -27.05 25.47
N PRO A 481 -3.25 -27.10 24.13
CA PRO A 481 -2.44 -26.26 23.24
C PRO A 481 -2.78 -24.78 23.44
N PHE A 482 -1.84 -23.90 23.06
CA PHE A 482 -1.97 -22.46 23.31
C PHE A 482 -3.32 -21.84 22.88
N PRO A 483 -3.91 -22.14 21.70
CA PRO A 483 -5.21 -21.56 21.33
C PRO A 483 -6.33 -21.82 22.34
N LYS A 484 -6.38 -23.03 22.93
CA LYS A 484 -7.38 -23.37 23.95
C LYS A 484 -7.11 -22.68 25.29
N VAL A 485 -5.83 -22.52 25.65
CA VAL A 485 -5.45 -21.73 26.83
C VAL A 485 -5.80 -20.27 26.60
N TRP A 486 -5.54 -19.73 25.42
CA TRP A 486 -5.85 -18.36 25.03
C TRP A 486 -7.33 -18.02 25.20
N GLU A 487 -8.24 -18.90 24.77
CA GLU A 487 -9.68 -18.71 24.99
C GLU A 487 -10.07 -18.53 26.46
N LYS A 488 -9.30 -19.10 27.40
CA LYS A 488 -9.53 -18.97 28.85
C LYS A 488 -9.01 -17.67 29.44
N ILE A 489 -8.10 -16.97 28.76
CA ILE A 489 -7.35 -15.83 29.32
C ILE A 489 -7.44 -14.54 28.49
N LYS A 490 -7.92 -14.62 27.24
CA LYS A 490 -7.93 -13.49 26.30
C LYS A 490 -8.67 -12.26 26.81
N HIS A 491 -9.66 -12.44 27.69
CA HIS A 491 -10.43 -11.35 28.29
C HIS A 491 -9.60 -10.45 29.23
N TYR A 492 -8.40 -10.86 29.64
CA TYR A 492 -7.47 -9.98 30.36
C TYR A 492 -6.66 -9.06 29.44
N PHE A 493 -6.57 -9.42 28.16
CA PHE A 493 -5.74 -8.76 27.15
C PHE A 493 -6.61 -8.03 26.13
N ASN A 494 -7.63 -7.32 26.62
CA ASN A 494 -8.66 -6.66 25.82
C ASN A 494 -8.65 -5.11 25.93
N GLY A 495 -7.68 -4.55 26.64
CA GLY A 495 -7.55 -3.11 26.89
C GLY A 495 -8.25 -2.59 28.15
N ASP A 496 -9.13 -3.38 28.79
CA ASP A 496 -9.78 -2.98 30.05
C ASP A 496 -8.82 -3.01 31.25
N TYR A 497 -7.76 -3.82 31.14
CA TYR A 497 -6.74 -4.00 32.17
C TYR A 497 -5.43 -3.31 31.80
N ILE A 498 -4.70 -2.84 32.82
CA ILE A 498 -3.29 -2.50 32.67
C ILE A 498 -2.48 -3.77 32.89
N CYS A 499 -1.90 -4.31 31.82
CA CYS A 499 -1.06 -5.50 31.90
C CYS A 499 0.32 -5.13 32.44
N ILE A 500 0.92 -5.98 33.27
CA ILE A 500 2.22 -5.74 33.90
C ILE A 500 3.04 -7.02 33.80
N ALA A 501 4.28 -6.89 33.33
CA ALA A 501 5.25 -7.98 33.31
C ALA A 501 6.64 -7.46 33.71
N HIS A 502 7.56 -8.36 34.05
CA HIS A 502 8.94 -8.00 34.41
C HIS A 502 9.86 -8.25 33.23
N ASN A 503 10.42 -7.18 32.66
CA ASN A 503 10.97 -7.19 31.30
C ASN A 503 9.88 -7.47 30.25
N ALA A 504 8.78 -6.73 30.33
CA ALA A 504 7.55 -6.99 29.57
C ALA A 504 7.74 -7.13 28.04
N SER A 505 8.80 -6.55 27.48
CA SER A 505 9.17 -6.75 26.07
C SER A 505 9.37 -8.22 25.69
N TYR A 506 9.77 -9.06 26.65
CA TYR A 506 9.94 -10.50 26.47
C TYR A 506 8.60 -11.20 26.34
N ASP A 507 7.73 -11.08 27.35
CA ASP A 507 6.42 -11.74 27.39
C ASP A 507 5.50 -11.29 26.26
N VAL A 508 5.55 -10.00 25.90
CA VAL A 508 4.81 -9.48 24.74
C VAL A 508 5.34 -10.08 23.43
N ASP A 509 6.65 -10.28 23.29
CA ASP A 509 7.23 -10.97 22.12
C ASP A 509 6.86 -12.46 22.08
N VAL A 510 6.70 -13.11 23.25
CA VAL A 510 6.16 -14.49 23.33
C VAL A 510 4.74 -14.51 22.77
N LEU A 511 3.83 -13.64 23.26
CA LEU A 511 2.46 -13.51 22.76
C LEU A 511 2.41 -13.26 21.25
N LYS A 512 3.21 -12.31 20.75
CA LYS A 512 3.30 -12.02 19.32
C LYS A 512 3.66 -13.25 18.51
N LYS A 513 4.69 -13.99 18.93
CA LYS A 513 5.17 -15.18 18.22
C LYS A 513 4.20 -16.34 18.24
N VAL A 514 3.49 -16.55 19.34
CA VAL A 514 2.45 -17.59 19.38
C VAL A 514 1.20 -17.19 18.61
N PHE A 515 0.84 -15.91 18.56
CA PHE A 515 -0.22 -15.43 17.69
C PHE A 515 0.12 -15.60 16.22
N GLU A 516 1.34 -15.28 15.81
CA GLU A 516 1.84 -15.55 14.46
C GLU A 516 1.80 -17.06 14.15
N ARG A 517 2.27 -17.89 15.08
CA ARG A 517 2.36 -19.35 14.89
C ARG A 517 1.00 -20.04 14.79
N TYR A 518 0.03 -19.60 15.58
CA TYR A 518 -1.32 -20.21 15.64
C TYR A 518 -2.37 -19.40 14.89
N GLU A 519 -1.96 -18.36 14.14
CA GLU A 519 -2.84 -17.46 13.39
C GLU A 519 -3.95 -16.83 14.26
N ILE A 520 -3.63 -16.54 15.53
CA ILE A 520 -4.55 -15.94 16.49
C ILE A 520 -4.54 -14.42 16.32
N ILE A 521 -5.73 -13.83 16.26
CA ILE A 521 -5.92 -12.39 16.31
C ILE A 521 -6.17 -12.00 17.77
N GLY A 522 -5.22 -11.30 18.39
CA GLY A 522 -5.36 -10.74 19.72
C GLY A 522 -5.93 -9.33 19.69
N ASP A 523 -6.54 -8.93 20.81
CA ASP A 523 -6.97 -7.55 21.01
C ASP A 523 -5.79 -6.66 21.45
N PRO A 524 -5.82 -5.37 21.11
CA PRO A 524 -4.95 -4.37 21.71
C PRO A 524 -5.02 -4.35 23.23
N PHE A 525 -3.87 -4.23 23.90
CA PHE A 525 -3.83 -4.03 25.35
C PHE A 525 -2.64 -3.17 25.76
N LEU A 526 -2.80 -2.47 26.88
CA LEU A 526 -1.74 -1.68 27.49
C LEU A 526 -0.88 -2.56 28.38
N TYR A 527 0.45 -2.39 28.29
CA TYR A 527 1.37 -3.07 29.20
C TYR A 527 2.39 -2.11 29.82
N VAL A 528 2.85 -2.44 31.03
CA VAL A 528 3.89 -1.73 31.77
C VAL A 528 5.04 -2.67 32.10
N ASP A 529 6.27 -2.21 31.87
CA ASP A 529 7.47 -2.93 32.25
C ASP A 529 7.91 -2.59 33.68
N SER A 530 7.71 -3.53 34.60
CA SER A 530 8.13 -3.37 36.00
C SER A 530 9.65 -3.29 36.18
N LEU A 531 10.44 -3.82 35.25
CA LEU A 531 11.91 -3.72 35.28
C LEU A 531 12.35 -2.26 35.11
N ALA A 532 11.76 -1.56 34.14
CA ALA A 532 11.99 -0.14 33.91
C ALA A 532 11.53 0.69 35.12
N TYR A 533 10.40 0.33 35.71
CA TYR A 533 9.92 0.96 36.94
C TYR A 533 10.91 0.80 38.10
N ALA A 534 11.38 -0.42 38.35
CA ALA A 534 12.34 -0.71 39.42
C ALA A 534 13.67 0.01 39.21
N LYS A 535 14.19 0.07 37.98
CA LYS A 535 15.41 0.83 37.62
C LYS A 535 15.32 2.32 37.92
N HIS A 536 14.13 2.89 37.79
CA HIS A 536 13.92 4.31 38.08
C HIS A 536 13.85 4.59 39.59
N HIS A 537 13.42 3.62 40.41
CA HIS A 537 13.16 3.83 41.84
C HIS A 537 14.25 3.27 42.76
N LEU A 538 15.02 2.29 42.29
CA LEU A 538 16.08 1.65 43.07
C LEU A 538 17.44 1.87 42.41
N LYS A 539 18.51 1.78 43.20
CA LYS A 539 19.89 1.77 42.74
C LYS A 539 20.54 0.44 43.09
N LEU A 540 20.37 -0.54 42.22
CA LEU A 540 20.92 -1.90 42.36
C LEU A 540 21.85 -2.24 41.21
N THR A 541 22.78 -3.18 41.44
CA THR A 541 23.69 -3.70 40.42
C THR A 541 22.98 -4.61 39.40
N SER A 542 21.84 -5.16 39.78
CA SER A 542 20.97 -5.97 38.93
C SER A 542 19.52 -5.75 39.34
N TYR A 543 18.61 -5.87 38.38
CA TYR A 543 17.17 -5.68 38.60
C TYR A 543 16.38 -6.92 38.19
N LYS A 544 17.03 -8.09 38.07
CA LYS A 544 16.33 -9.36 37.88
C LYS A 544 15.36 -9.59 39.03
N GLN A 545 14.23 -10.24 38.77
CA GLN A 545 13.17 -10.43 39.76
C GLN A 545 13.66 -11.08 41.05
N GLU A 546 14.54 -12.08 40.98
CA GLU A 546 15.14 -12.75 42.14
C GLU A 546 15.98 -11.80 43.00
N VAL A 547 16.65 -10.83 42.36
CA VAL A 547 17.44 -9.80 43.06
C VAL A 547 16.52 -8.81 43.76
N LEU A 548 15.43 -8.39 43.11
CA LEU A 548 14.40 -7.54 43.71
C LEU A 548 13.69 -8.24 44.87
N ALA A 549 13.32 -9.51 44.69
CA ALA A 549 12.70 -10.33 45.73
C ALA A 549 13.61 -10.42 46.96
N ARG A 550 14.90 -10.74 46.77
CA ARG A 550 15.89 -10.76 47.86
C ARG A 550 16.06 -9.40 48.53
N HIS A 551 16.10 -8.32 47.76
CA HIS A 551 16.19 -6.97 48.29
C HIS A 551 15.03 -6.63 49.23
N PHE A 552 13.81 -7.07 48.90
CA PHE A 552 12.62 -6.85 49.72
C PHE A 552 12.31 -7.97 50.72
N GLY A 553 13.18 -8.99 50.84
CA GLY A 553 12.98 -10.13 51.74
C GLY A 553 11.81 -11.05 51.35
N ILE A 554 11.44 -11.09 50.07
CA ILE A 554 10.37 -11.93 49.53
C ILE A 554 10.95 -13.29 49.13
N GLN A 555 10.36 -14.37 49.65
CA GLN A 555 10.70 -15.75 49.28
C GLN A 555 9.63 -16.31 48.34
N TYR A 556 10.07 -16.89 47.23
CA TYR A 556 9.21 -17.54 46.26
C TYR A 556 9.98 -18.63 45.51
N ASN A 557 9.26 -19.52 44.84
CA ASN A 557 9.86 -20.53 43.98
C ASN A 557 10.04 -19.96 42.59
N ALA A 558 11.26 -19.49 42.29
CA ALA A 558 11.56 -18.85 41.02
C ALA A 558 11.41 -19.79 39.82
N HIS A 559 11.11 -19.20 38.67
CA HIS A 559 10.88 -19.88 37.39
C HIS A 559 9.62 -20.77 37.38
N ASN A 560 8.64 -20.42 38.19
CA ASN A 560 7.29 -20.95 38.12
C ASN A 560 6.34 -19.77 37.89
N ALA A 561 5.73 -19.69 36.71
CA ALA A 561 4.94 -18.53 36.32
C ALA A 561 3.87 -18.11 37.35
N ASN A 562 3.28 -19.08 38.08
CA ASN A 562 2.29 -18.80 39.12
C ASN A 562 2.89 -18.06 40.34
N ASP A 563 4.06 -18.48 40.78
CA ASP A 563 4.76 -17.90 41.93
C ASP A 563 5.48 -16.61 41.54
N ASP A 564 5.95 -16.53 40.30
CA ASP A 564 6.62 -15.36 39.73
C ASP A 564 5.66 -14.15 39.65
N VAL A 565 4.41 -14.32 39.18
CA VAL A 565 3.43 -13.21 39.19
C VAL A 565 3.06 -12.76 40.61
N ALA A 566 3.00 -13.69 41.57
CA ALA A 566 2.71 -13.39 42.97
C ALA A 566 3.87 -12.65 43.65
N CYS A 567 5.11 -13.04 43.36
CA CYS A 567 6.30 -12.33 43.80
C CYS A 567 6.35 -10.93 43.20
N LEU A 568 6.07 -10.80 41.90
CA LEU A 568 6.07 -9.50 41.21
C LEU A 568 5.03 -8.54 41.82
N PHE A 569 3.82 -9.03 42.13
CA PHE A 569 2.82 -8.24 42.86
C PHE A 569 3.36 -7.67 44.17
N GLN A 570 4.00 -8.51 45.00
CA GLN A 570 4.58 -8.07 46.27
C GLN A 570 5.70 -7.04 46.07
N ILE A 571 6.56 -7.22 45.07
CA ILE A 571 7.60 -6.25 44.70
C ILE A 571 6.96 -4.90 44.33
N LEU A 572 5.92 -4.92 43.49
CA LEU A 572 5.21 -3.71 43.07
C LEU A 572 4.54 -2.99 44.24
N GLN A 573 3.99 -3.74 45.21
CA GLN A 573 3.47 -3.16 46.46
C GLN A 573 4.57 -2.49 47.28
N LYS A 574 5.74 -3.14 47.43
CA LYS A 574 6.90 -2.57 48.15
C LYS A 574 7.49 -1.33 47.48
N LEU A 575 7.34 -1.22 46.16
CA LEU A 575 7.74 -0.05 45.39
C LEU A 575 6.66 1.05 45.32
N ASP A 576 5.53 0.88 46.03
CA ASP A 576 4.36 1.77 45.95
C ASP A 576 3.90 2.03 44.50
N PHE A 577 4.06 1.02 43.63
CA PHE A 577 3.75 1.13 42.20
C PHE A 577 2.31 1.58 41.98
N PHE A 578 1.35 0.92 42.63
CA PHE A 578 -0.09 1.15 42.47
C PHE A 578 -0.56 2.53 42.97
N LYS A 579 0.19 3.17 43.88
CA LYS A 579 -0.10 4.55 44.32
C LYS A 579 0.46 5.61 43.37
N ASN A 580 1.52 5.28 42.64
CA ASN A 580 2.27 6.21 41.80
C ASN A 580 2.12 5.93 40.29
N THR A 581 1.27 4.97 39.92
CA THR A 581 1.18 4.42 38.56
C THR A 581 0.88 5.51 37.52
N GLN A 582 -0.04 6.43 37.84
CA GLN A 582 -0.48 7.50 36.94
C GLN A 582 0.68 8.41 36.49
N LYS A 583 1.53 8.85 37.42
CA LYS A 583 2.69 9.70 37.11
C LYS A 583 3.74 8.98 36.27
N HIS A 584 3.93 7.67 36.49
CA HIS A 584 4.94 6.90 35.79
C HIS A 584 4.49 6.46 34.40
N ILE A 585 3.23 6.08 34.23
CA ILE A 585 2.64 5.77 32.93
C ILE A 585 2.76 7.00 32.02
N ILE A 586 2.32 8.18 32.49
CA ILE A 586 2.46 9.45 31.75
C ILE A 586 3.93 9.78 31.43
N LYS A 587 4.85 9.54 32.38
CA LYS A 587 6.28 9.83 32.19
C LYS A 587 6.98 8.83 31.26
N GLN A 588 6.63 7.54 31.28
CA GLN A 588 7.12 6.55 30.32
C GLN A 588 6.62 6.85 28.90
N PHE A 589 5.37 7.29 28.76
CA PHE A 589 4.83 7.76 27.48
C PHE A 589 5.56 9.02 26.99
N ASN A 590 5.87 9.97 27.87
CA ASN A 590 6.55 11.23 27.52
C ASN A 590 8.09 11.15 27.39
N GLN A 591 8.74 10.09 27.89
CA GLN A 591 10.19 9.90 27.80
C GLN A 591 10.64 9.13 26.56
N LYS A 592 9.72 8.41 25.89
CA LYS A 592 9.98 7.77 24.59
C LYS A 592 9.70 8.69 23.40
N SER A 593 9.13 9.87 23.65
CA SER A 593 8.87 10.95 22.70
C SER A 593 9.94 12.06 22.73
N LYS A 594 11.18 11.72 23.12
CA LYS A 594 12.33 12.63 23.13
C LYS A 594 13.56 12.03 22.47
#